data_AF-A0A158J6Z3-F1
#
_entry.id   AF-A0A158J6Z3-F1
#
_cell.length_a   1.000
_cell.length_b   1.000
_cell.length_c   1.000
_cell.angle_alpha   90.00
_cell.angle_beta   90.00
_cell.angle_gamma   90.00
#
_symmetry.space_group_name_H-M   'P 1'
#
loop_
_entity.id
_entity.type
_entity.pdbx_description
1 polymer ?
#
loop_
_entity_poly.entity_id
_entity_poly.type
_entity_poly.pdbx_seq_one_letter_code
_entity_poly.pdbx_strand_id
1 'polypeptide(L)'
;MSFPSDIKNAMCDCILKLFWAKDDIVNFFKSNGCNSNDLKSLGNPKDWTRKALVIRMFDHLSQRPDEGLGQFRAMLNSLINWTHFDPFYFDTLGKLNREEARRSIEHLGQLQEIRDHKIHEERRQRELREAESQRGQSALPELKAKFISLLQGEVVGAKRGYALEGILQETCKASSLSVTEPFRTRGEQIDGAVKFDGEHYLIEAKWQDKAAANESVYQFAAKIEGKMYGRGLFVSINGFSENVISSLVAGKAIKTIFIDGADLITVLEGIISLSDMLDRKVKAAQTKGLIYIDAVTGKEKVGRPS
;
A
#
# COMPACT_ATOMS: atom_id res chain seq x y z
N MET A 1 20.56 1.00 5.75
CA MET A 1 20.25 1.36 4.34
C MET A 1 21.58 1.65 3.66
N SER A 2 21.87 1.02 2.54
CA SER A 2 23.09 1.28 1.79
C SER A 2 23.08 2.66 1.14
N PHE A 3 24.26 3.24 0.95
CA PHE A 3 24.38 4.51 0.24
C PHE A 3 24.13 4.31 -1.27
N PRO A 4 23.35 5.18 -1.94
CA PRO A 4 22.86 4.90 -3.30
C PRO A 4 23.97 4.79 -4.36
N SER A 5 23.95 3.72 -5.16
CA SER A 5 25.01 3.43 -6.15
C SER A 5 25.05 4.42 -7.32
N ASP A 6 23.90 4.94 -7.74
CA ASP A 6 23.77 6.03 -8.71
C ASP A 6 24.49 7.29 -8.23
N ILE A 7 24.29 7.67 -6.96
CA ILE A 7 24.98 8.80 -6.35
C ILE A 7 26.48 8.51 -6.21
N LYS A 8 26.89 7.29 -5.81
CA LYS A 8 28.32 6.92 -5.79
C LYS A 8 28.98 7.09 -7.16
N ASN A 9 28.32 6.66 -8.22
CA ASN A 9 28.85 6.81 -9.58
C ASN A 9 29.00 8.29 -9.97
N ALA A 10 27.97 9.11 -9.72
CA ALA A 10 28.02 10.54 -9.97
C ALA A 10 29.09 11.27 -9.12
N MET A 11 29.28 10.87 -7.86
CA MET A 11 30.36 11.36 -7.00
C MET A 11 31.73 11.02 -7.58
N CYS A 12 31.92 9.78 -8.06
CA CYS A 12 33.17 9.36 -8.69
C CYS A 12 33.51 10.23 -9.90
N ASP A 13 32.53 10.45 -10.79
CA ASP A 13 32.71 11.32 -11.95
C ASP A 13 33.01 12.78 -11.55
N CYS A 14 32.35 13.28 -10.51
CA CYS A 14 32.58 14.62 -9.97
C CYS A 14 34.01 14.77 -9.43
N ILE A 15 34.48 13.82 -8.60
CA ILE A 15 35.86 13.80 -8.07
C ILE A 15 36.87 13.81 -9.22
N LEU A 16 36.67 13.03 -10.27
CA LEU A 16 37.59 12.96 -11.42
C LEU A 16 37.64 14.24 -12.27
N LYS A 17 36.56 15.03 -12.25
CA LYS A 17 36.49 16.35 -12.92
C LYS A 17 37.00 17.50 -12.05
N LEU A 18 37.10 17.30 -10.73
CA LEU A 18 37.62 18.29 -9.79
C LEU A 18 39.09 18.14 -9.47
N PHE A 19 39.61 16.89 -9.43
CA PHE A 19 40.97 16.62 -8.98
C PHE A 19 41.82 15.95 -10.05
N TRP A 20 42.94 16.57 -10.38
CA TRP A 20 43.94 15.98 -11.29
C TRP A 20 45.06 15.26 -10.54
N ALA A 21 45.63 15.85 -9.49
CA ALA A 21 46.67 15.16 -8.73
C ALA A 21 46.05 14.04 -7.89
N LYS A 22 46.72 12.88 -7.84
CA LYS A 22 46.28 11.75 -7.01
C LYS A 22 46.34 12.11 -5.51
N ASP A 23 47.30 12.92 -5.12
CA ASP A 23 47.45 13.38 -3.73
C ASP A 23 46.26 14.25 -3.30
N ASP A 24 45.70 15.06 -4.19
CA ASP A 24 44.49 15.85 -3.91
C ASP A 24 43.25 14.96 -3.72
N ILE A 25 43.14 13.88 -4.49
CA ILE A 25 42.06 12.88 -4.31
C ILE A 25 42.19 12.21 -2.94
N VAL A 26 43.41 11.83 -2.53
CA VAL A 26 43.66 11.25 -1.20
C VAL A 26 43.35 12.25 -0.09
N ASN A 27 43.75 13.52 -0.26
CA ASN A 27 43.45 14.59 0.69
C ASN A 27 41.94 14.85 0.78
N PHE A 28 41.22 14.78 -0.33
CA PHE A 28 39.76 14.86 -0.34
C PHE A 28 39.13 13.76 0.52
N PHE A 29 39.56 12.50 0.40
CA PHE A 29 39.06 11.42 1.27
C PHE A 29 39.33 11.69 2.74
N LYS A 30 40.55 12.13 3.06
CA LYS A 30 40.95 12.48 4.43
C LYS A 30 40.07 13.58 5.03
N SER A 31 39.80 14.63 4.27
CA SER A 31 38.95 15.75 4.68
C SER A 31 37.48 15.36 4.86
N ASN A 32 37.06 14.24 4.28
CA ASN A 32 35.69 13.73 4.36
C ASN A 32 35.55 12.52 5.32
N GLY A 33 36.42 12.45 6.32
CA GLY A 33 36.28 11.49 7.41
C GLY A 33 36.75 10.07 7.10
N CYS A 34 37.53 9.87 6.02
CA CYS A 34 38.28 8.63 5.82
C CYS A 34 39.48 8.61 6.77
N ASN A 35 39.54 7.62 7.65
CA ASN A 35 40.56 7.49 8.68
C ASN A 35 41.87 6.90 8.13
N SER A 36 42.90 6.80 8.97
CA SER A 36 44.20 6.28 8.55
C SER A 36 44.17 4.83 8.06
N ASN A 37 43.25 4.00 8.54
CA ASN A 37 43.09 2.62 8.05
C ASN A 37 42.45 2.61 6.66
N ASP A 38 41.44 3.45 6.44
CA ASP A 38 40.81 3.62 5.12
C ASP A 38 41.87 4.04 4.08
N LEU A 39 42.74 4.99 4.42
CA LEU A 39 43.81 5.45 3.53
C LEU A 39 44.89 4.38 3.30
N LYS A 40 45.26 3.61 4.33
CA LYS A 40 46.22 2.50 4.19
C LYS A 40 45.71 1.41 3.23
N SER A 41 44.40 1.18 3.18
CA SER A 41 43.79 0.19 2.27
C SER A 41 44.05 0.46 0.78
N LEU A 42 44.37 1.71 0.42
CA LEU A 42 44.68 2.12 -0.95
C LEU A 42 46.09 1.71 -1.39
N GLY A 43 46.98 1.34 -0.46
CA GLY A 43 48.39 1.10 -0.75
C GLY A 43 49.07 2.39 -1.23
N ASN A 44 49.98 2.27 -2.20
CA ASN A 44 50.64 3.42 -2.81
C ASN A 44 49.75 4.04 -3.91
N PRO A 45 49.27 5.29 -3.76
CA PRO A 45 48.41 5.94 -4.74
C PRO A 45 49.02 6.04 -6.15
N LYS A 46 50.36 6.03 -6.26
CA LYS A 46 51.06 6.13 -7.54
C LYS A 46 50.80 4.92 -8.46
N ASP A 47 50.46 3.77 -7.88
CA ASP A 47 50.27 2.51 -8.62
C ASP A 47 48.91 2.46 -9.35
N TRP A 48 47.98 3.36 -9.04
CA TRP A 48 46.60 3.32 -9.54
C TRP A 48 46.27 4.46 -10.48
N THR A 49 45.35 4.27 -11.43
CA THR A 49 44.74 5.39 -12.16
C THR A 49 43.86 6.22 -11.20
N ARG A 50 43.57 7.49 -11.53
CA ARG A 50 42.67 8.34 -10.70
C ARG A 50 41.33 7.66 -10.45
N LYS A 51 40.74 7.07 -11.50
CA LYS A 51 39.46 6.35 -11.42
C LYS A 51 39.56 5.10 -10.53
N ALA A 52 40.61 4.29 -10.70
CA ALA A 52 40.82 3.10 -9.88
C ALA A 52 41.00 3.46 -8.39
N LEU A 53 41.67 4.58 -8.09
CA LEU A 53 41.85 5.06 -6.73
C LEU A 53 40.52 5.37 -6.04
N VAL A 54 39.61 6.07 -6.74
CA VAL A 54 38.28 6.41 -6.21
C VAL A 54 37.41 5.17 -6.02
N ILE A 55 37.35 4.30 -7.03
CA ILE A 55 36.57 3.05 -6.96
C ILE A 55 37.06 2.19 -5.79
N ARG A 56 38.37 2.02 -5.62
CA ARG A 56 38.94 1.22 -4.54
C ARG A 56 38.58 1.77 -3.15
N MET A 57 38.60 3.09 -2.97
CA MET A 57 38.13 3.72 -1.72
C MET A 57 36.64 3.44 -1.50
N PHE A 58 35.82 3.58 -2.53
CA PHE A 58 34.37 3.38 -2.42
C PHE A 58 34.01 1.92 -2.11
N ASP A 59 34.71 0.97 -2.73
CA ASP A 59 34.57 -0.45 -2.45
C ASP A 59 34.99 -0.77 -1.01
N HIS A 60 36.12 -0.22 -0.57
CA HIS A 60 36.60 -0.39 0.81
C HIS A 60 35.61 0.14 1.83
N LEU A 61 35.10 1.37 1.64
CA LEU A 61 34.11 1.98 2.53
C LEU A 61 32.81 1.17 2.57
N SER A 62 32.37 0.63 1.43
CA SER A 62 31.14 -0.17 1.33
C SER A 62 31.24 -1.51 2.07
N GLN A 63 32.46 -1.99 2.37
CA GLN A 63 32.69 -3.23 3.14
C GLN A 63 32.68 -3.00 4.66
N ARG A 64 32.58 -1.75 5.12
CA ARG A 64 32.52 -1.46 6.56
C ARG A 64 31.18 -1.93 7.16
N PRO A 65 31.11 -2.16 8.49
CA PRO A 65 29.84 -2.50 9.16
C PRO A 65 28.75 -1.44 9.00
N ASP A 66 29.13 -0.16 8.89
CA ASP A 66 28.24 0.98 8.63
C ASP A 66 28.09 1.27 7.13
N GLU A 67 28.63 0.42 6.25
CA GLU A 67 28.71 0.58 4.80
C GLU A 67 29.31 1.95 4.37
N GLY A 68 30.11 2.57 5.25
CA GLY A 68 30.74 3.86 5.01
C GLY A 68 29.77 5.03 4.88
N LEU A 69 28.54 4.90 5.39
CA LEU A 69 27.47 5.90 5.22
C LEU A 69 27.88 7.31 5.63
N GLY A 70 28.62 7.45 6.74
CA GLY A 70 29.11 8.74 7.21
C GLY A 70 30.07 9.40 6.22
N GLN A 71 31.04 8.63 5.72
CA GLN A 71 32.04 9.11 4.76
C GLN A 71 31.39 9.48 3.42
N PHE A 72 30.47 8.66 2.91
CA PHE A 72 29.76 8.97 1.66
C PHE A 72 28.92 10.25 1.78
N ARG A 73 28.22 10.44 2.90
CA ARG A 73 27.44 11.67 3.15
C ARG A 73 28.32 12.90 3.26
N ALA A 74 29.45 12.80 3.96
CA ALA A 74 30.42 13.88 4.05
C ALA A 74 30.96 14.25 2.65
N MET A 75 31.42 13.26 1.88
CA MET A 75 31.91 13.46 0.51
C MET A 75 30.83 14.08 -0.40
N LEU A 76 29.59 13.59 -0.36
CA LEU A 76 28.48 14.14 -1.13
C LEU A 76 28.27 15.62 -0.80
N ASN A 77 28.20 15.94 0.50
CA ASN A 77 28.01 17.32 0.97
C ASN A 77 29.15 18.24 0.54
N SER A 78 30.40 17.77 0.61
CA SER A 78 31.56 18.55 0.15
C SER A 78 31.57 18.77 -1.36
N LEU A 79 31.14 17.79 -2.16
CA LEU A 79 31.09 17.92 -3.62
C LEU A 79 29.98 18.88 -4.07
N ILE A 80 28.79 18.79 -3.47
CA ILE A 80 27.65 19.66 -3.83
C ILE A 80 27.93 21.13 -3.46
N ASN A 81 28.61 21.35 -2.34
CA ASN A 81 28.98 22.70 -1.89
C ASN A 81 30.37 23.15 -2.40
N TRP A 82 30.91 22.49 -3.42
CA TRP A 82 32.27 22.75 -3.90
C TRP A 82 32.36 24.04 -4.71
N THR A 83 33.27 24.94 -4.32
CA THR A 83 33.42 26.27 -4.96
C THR A 83 34.83 26.56 -5.48
N HIS A 84 35.83 25.76 -5.11
CA HIS A 84 37.24 26.04 -5.40
C HIS A 84 37.75 25.30 -6.64
N PHE A 85 38.39 26.00 -7.57
CA PHE A 85 38.99 25.40 -8.76
C PHE A 85 40.46 25.78 -8.82
N ASP A 86 41.37 24.79 -8.85
CA ASP A 86 42.81 25.02 -8.90
C ASP A 86 43.21 25.63 -10.27
N PRO A 87 43.65 26.91 -10.31
CA PRO A 87 44.00 27.58 -11.57
C PRO A 87 45.12 26.87 -12.34
N PHE A 88 46.01 26.13 -11.65
CA PHE A 88 47.08 25.41 -12.30
C PHE A 88 46.55 24.29 -13.20
N TYR A 89 45.60 23.48 -12.72
CA TYR A 89 45.04 22.37 -13.50
C TYR A 89 43.93 22.78 -14.45
N PHE A 90 43.14 23.78 -14.08
CA PHE A 90 42.01 24.26 -14.88
C PHE A 90 42.45 25.25 -15.97
N ASP A 91 43.33 26.20 -15.64
CA ASP A 91 43.63 27.34 -16.51
C ASP A 91 45.04 27.22 -17.14
N THR A 92 46.04 26.77 -16.39
CA THR A 92 47.44 26.72 -16.86
C THR A 92 47.72 25.47 -17.70
N LEU A 93 47.41 24.28 -17.19
CA LEU A 93 47.65 23.01 -17.88
C LEU A 93 46.46 22.54 -18.74
N GLY A 94 45.26 23.08 -18.52
CA GLY A 94 44.04 22.69 -19.22
C GLY A 94 43.70 21.19 -19.10
N LYS A 95 44.07 20.56 -17.98
CA LYS A 95 43.82 19.12 -17.73
C LYS A 95 42.41 18.85 -17.20
N LEU A 96 41.76 19.88 -16.67
CA LEU A 96 40.39 19.84 -16.16
C LEU A 96 39.57 20.95 -16.84
N ASN A 97 38.27 20.73 -16.97
CA ASN A 97 37.35 21.69 -17.58
C ASN A 97 36.36 22.20 -16.53
N ARG A 98 36.32 23.53 -16.33
CA ARG A 98 35.50 24.19 -15.31
C ARG A 98 34.00 24.01 -15.54
N GLU A 99 33.57 24.08 -16.79
CA GLU A 99 32.15 23.92 -17.15
C GLU A 99 31.69 22.48 -16.97
N GLU A 100 32.53 21.50 -17.33
CA GLU A 100 32.21 20.08 -17.09
C GLU A 100 32.16 19.74 -15.60
N ALA A 101 33.07 20.31 -14.80
CA ALA A 101 33.06 20.13 -13.35
C ALA A 101 31.80 20.74 -12.71
N ARG A 102 31.42 21.96 -13.09
CA ARG A 102 30.18 22.62 -12.64
C ARG A 102 28.94 21.80 -12.97
N ARG A 103 28.81 21.35 -14.22
CA ARG A 103 27.69 20.47 -14.63
C ARG A 103 27.64 19.18 -13.82
N SER A 104 28.80 18.62 -13.47
CA SER A 104 28.87 17.41 -12.65
C SER A 104 28.42 17.64 -11.20
N ILE A 105 28.75 18.81 -10.63
CA ILE A 105 28.28 19.22 -9.29
C ILE A 105 26.76 19.45 -9.30
N GLU A 106 26.27 20.19 -10.29
CA GLU A 106 24.82 20.46 -10.43
C GLU A 106 24.02 19.17 -10.58
N HIS A 107 24.47 18.25 -11.45
CA HIS A 107 23.84 16.95 -11.61
C HIS A 107 23.78 16.15 -10.30
N LEU A 108 24.86 16.19 -9.52
CA LEU A 108 24.92 15.51 -8.23
C LEU A 108 23.92 16.10 -7.22
N GLY A 109 23.76 17.43 -7.20
CA GLY A 109 22.74 18.11 -6.41
C GLY A 109 21.32 17.69 -6.81
N GLN A 110 21.01 17.68 -8.11
CA GLN A 110 19.70 17.25 -8.62
C GLN A 110 19.37 15.79 -8.23
N LEU A 111 20.36 14.89 -8.31
CA LEU A 111 20.18 13.49 -7.89
C LEU A 111 19.85 13.37 -6.40
N GLN A 112 20.48 14.19 -5.55
CA GLN A 112 20.16 14.23 -4.12
C GLN A 112 18.72 14.71 -3.89
N GLU A 113 18.32 15.83 -4.50
CA GLU A 113 16.99 16.43 -4.33
C GLU A 113 15.86 15.49 -4.74
N ILE A 114 15.98 14.86 -5.92
CA ILE A 114 14.98 13.88 -6.42
C ILE A 114 14.80 12.75 -5.41
N ARG A 115 15.89 12.29 -4.81
CA ARG A 115 15.87 11.17 -3.88
C ARG A 115 15.29 11.56 -2.53
N ASP A 116 15.66 12.72 -2.00
CA ASP A 116 15.11 13.25 -0.77
C ASP A 116 13.59 13.45 -0.92
N HIS A 117 13.14 14.02 -2.04
CA HIS A 117 11.71 14.15 -2.34
C HIS A 117 10.99 12.79 -2.37
N LYS A 118 11.58 11.79 -3.04
CA LYS A 118 10.99 10.44 -3.10
C LYS A 118 10.87 9.78 -1.72
N ILE A 119 11.91 9.88 -0.90
CA ILE A 119 11.91 9.33 0.46
C ILE A 119 10.87 10.02 1.34
N HIS A 120 10.78 11.35 1.26
CA HIS A 120 9.78 12.12 2.00
C HIS A 120 8.35 11.77 1.59
N GLU A 121 8.09 11.64 0.29
CA GLU A 121 6.76 11.26 -0.21
C GLU A 121 6.39 9.83 0.19
N GLU A 122 7.31 8.86 0.06
CA GLU A 122 7.08 7.48 0.49
C GLU A 122 6.77 7.40 2.00
N ARG A 123 7.50 8.17 2.81
CA ARG A 123 7.26 8.25 4.26
C ARG A 123 5.88 8.85 4.56
N ARG A 124 5.52 9.96 3.91
CA ARG A 124 4.22 10.60 4.06
C ARG A 124 3.07 9.65 3.69
N GLN A 125 3.20 8.94 2.57
CA GLN A 125 2.21 7.96 2.12
C GLN A 125 2.08 6.77 3.06
N ARG A 126 3.17 6.39 3.73
CA ARG A 126 3.13 5.35 4.76
C ARG A 126 2.42 5.83 6.02
N GLU A 127 2.76 7.02 6.51
CA GLU A 127 2.14 7.62 7.69
C GLU A 127 0.63 7.82 7.49
N LEU A 128 0.19 8.26 6.32
CA LEU A 128 -1.23 8.38 5.97
C LEU A 128 -1.95 7.02 6.03
N ARG A 129 -1.38 5.98 5.40
CA ARG A 129 -1.98 4.63 5.41
C ARG A 129 -2.06 4.01 6.79
N GLU A 130 -1.02 4.20 7.62
CA GLU A 130 -1.01 3.74 9.01
C GLU A 130 -2.08 4.47 9.84
N ALA A 131 -2.23 5.79 9.67
CA ALA A 131 -3.25 6.57 10.35
C ALA A 131 -4.69 6.18 9.93
N GLU A 132 -4.93 5.95 8.64
CA GLU A 132 -6.22 5.48 8.14
C GLU A 132 -6.59 4.09 8.70
N SER A 133 -5.64 3.16 8.71
CA SER A 133 -5.84 1.82 9.27
C SER A 133 -6.13 1.87 10.77
N GLN A 134 -5.39 2.68 11.54
CA GLN A 134 -5.63 2.88 12.98
C GLN A 134 -7.01 3.49 13.24
N ARG A 135 -7.40 4.50 12.46
CA ARG A 135 -8.72 5.13 12.57
C ARG A 135 -9.84 4.12 12.30
N GLY A 136 -9.71 3.30 11.25
CA GLY A 136 -10.66 2.25 10.94
C GLY A 136 -10.82 1.23 12.07
N GLN A 137 -9.71 0.73 12.63
CA GLN A 137 -9.74 -0.21 13.75
C GLN A 137 -10.37 0.40 15.02
N SER A 138 -10.12 1.68 15.29
CA SER A 138 -10.70 2.37 16.45
C SER A 138 -12.23 2.54 16.38
N ALA A 139 -12.82 2.50 15.17
CA ALA A 139 -14.27 2.63 14.97
C ALA A 139 -15.03 1.31 15.17
N LEU A 140 -14.36 0.16 15.02
CA LEU A 140 -15.02 -1.15 15.09
C LEU A 140 -15.74 -1.43 16.43
N PRO A 141 -15.17 -1.10 17.61
CA PRO A 141 -15.87 -1.31 18.89
C PRO A 141 -17.18 -0.53 19.00
N GLU A 142 -17.25 0.70 18.50
CA GLU A 142 -18.47 1.51 18.51
C GLU A 142 -19.52 0.92 17.55
N LEU A 143 -19.10 0.50 16.36
CA LEU A 143 -19.97 -0.16 15.39
C LEU A 143 -20.50 -1.50 15.92
N LYS A 144 -19.66 -2.26 16.62
CA LYS A 144 -20.06 -3.49 17.33
C LYS A 144 -21.14 -3.20 18.37
N ALA A 145 -20.95 -2.18 19.21
CA ALA A 145 -21.91 -1.82 20.23
C ALA A 145 -23.28 -1.45 19.63
N LYS A 146 -23.29 -0.64 18.55
CA LYS A 146 -24.50 -0.30 17.79
C LYS A 146 -25.16 -1.56 17.21
N PHE A 147 -24.38 -2.46 16.62
CA PHE A 147 -24.92 -3.69 16.04
C PHE A 147 -25.56 -4.60 17.09
N ILE A 148 -24.94 -4.74 18.26
CA ILE A 148 -25.49 -5.52 19.39
C ILE A 148 -26.79 -4.89 19.90
N SER A 149 -26.88 -3.57 19.97
CA SER A 149 -28.09 -2.91 20.46
C SER A 149 -29.28 -3.10 19.50
N LEU A 150 -29.03 -3.15 18.19
CA LEU A 150 -30.03 -3.54 17.18
C LEU A 150 -30.48 -5.01 17.35
N LEU A 151 -29.57 -5.92 17.69
CA LEU A 151 -29.92 -7.33 18.01
C LEU A 151 -30.80 -7.44 19.25
N GLN A 152 -30.59 -6.56 20.24
CA GLN A 152 -31.38 -6.49 21.47
C GLN A 152 -32.74 -5.81 21.29
N GLY A 153 -33.04 -5.30 20.09
CA GLY A 153 -34.35 -4.72 19.76
C GLY A 153 -34.54 -3.27 20.21
N GLU A 154 -33.46 -2.53 20.46
CA GLU A 154 -33.52 -1.10 20.80
C GLU A 154 -34.23 -0.28 19.70
N VAL A 155 -34.07 -0.70 18.44
CA VAL A 155 -34.73 -0.13 17.26
C VAL A 155 -35.50 -1.23 16.53
N VAL A 156 -36.74 -0.95 16.13
CA VAL A 156 -37.63 -1.91 15.46
C VAL A 156 -38.11 -1.43 14.09
N GLY A 157 -38.59 -2.37 13.27
CA GLY A 157 -39.17 -2.09 11.95
C GLY A 157 -38.20 -1.44 10.97
N ALA A 158 -38.69 -0.53 10.13
CA ALA A 158 -37.91 0.13 9.09
C ALA A 158 -36.68 0.89 9.63
N LYS A 159 -36.79 1.48 10.83
CA LYS A 159 -35.68 2.20 11.47
C LYS A 159 -34.48 1.27 11.74
N ARG A 160 -34.73 -0.01 12.03
CA ARG A 160 -33.67 -1.00 12.23
C ARG A 160 -32.91 -1.31 10.94
N GLY A 161 -33.63 -1.33 9.81
CA GLY A 161 -33.03 -1.47 8.48
C GLY A 161 -32.09 -0.31 8.16
N TYR A 162 -32.55 0.94 8.33
CA TYR A 162 -31.70 2.12 8.11
C TYR A 162 -30.48 2.17 9.05
N ALA A 163 -30.63 1.74 10.31
CA ALA A 163 -29.51 1.67 11.23
C ALA A 163 -28.46 0.62 10.78
N LEU A 164 -28.91 -0.52 10.24
CA LEU A 164 -28.02 -1.52 9.66
C LEU A 164 -27.28 -1.00 8.42
N GLU A 165 -27.96 -0.29 7.52
CA GLU A 165 -27.34 0.34 6.35
C GLU A 165 -26.19 1.27 6.78
N GLY A 166 -26.42 2.10 7.80
CA GLY A 166 -25.39 2.96 8.38
C GLY A 166 -24.20 2.20 8.94
N ILE A 167 -24.43 1.10 9.69
CA ILE A 167 -23.36 0.25 10.22
C ILE A 167 -22.53 -0.35 9.06
N LEU A 168 -23.17 -0.83 8.00
CA LEU A 168 -22.47 -1.41 6.85
C LEU A 168 -21.61 -0.37 6.13
N GLN A 169 -22.13 0.83 5.91
CA GLN A 169 -21.37 1.92 5.29
C GLN A 169 -20.13 2.28 6.12
N GLU A 170 -20.29 2.45 7.43
CA GLU A 170 -19.16 2.77 8.31
C GLU A 170 -18.17 1.61 8.43
N THR A 171 -18.63 0.36 8.38
CA THR A 171 -17.75 -0.82 8.36
C THR A 171 -16.92 -0.89 7.07
N CYS A 172 -17.54 -0.57 5.92
CA CYS A 172 -16.84 -0.46 4.64
C CYS A 172 -15.80 0.67 4.67
N LYS A 173 -16.16 1.85 5.20
CA LYS A 173 -15.23 2.99 5.36
C LYS A 173 -14.08 2.64 6.30
N ALA A 174 -14.35 1.97 7.42
CA ALA A 174 -13.34 1.50 8.36
C ALA A 174 -12.38 0.47 7.74
N SER A 175 -12.81 -0.20 6.68
CA SER A 175 -11.99 -1.14 5.89
C SER A 175 -11.36 -0.49 4.65
N SER A 176 -11.37 0.84 4.57
CA SER A 176 -10.84 1.63 3.44
C SER A 176 -11.44 1.28 2.08
N LEU A 177 -12.68 0.78 2.06
CA LEU A 177 -13.41 0.51 0.82
C LEU A 177 -14.13 1.77 0.34
N SER A 178 -14.15 1.99 -0.97
CA SER A 178 -14.90 3.10 -1.57
C SER A 178 -16.39 2.75 -1.60
N VAL A 179 -17.20 3.57 -0.94
CA VAL A 179 -18.64 3.34 -0.76
C VAL A 179 -19.43 4.36 -1.57
N THR A 180 -20.48 3.89 -2.24
CA THR A 180 -21.54 4.72 -2.80
C THR A 180 -22.76 4.65 -1.88
N GLU A 181 -23.23 5.81 -1.42
CA GLU A 181 -24.44 5.94 -0.60
C GLU A 181 -25.70 5.41 -1.33
N PRO A 182 -26.77 5.08 -0.60
CA PRO A 182 -28.03 4.60 -1.17
C PRO A 182 -28.52 5.50 -2.29
N PHE A 183 -28.97 4.89 -3.39
CA PHE A 183 -29.39 5.63 -4.57
C PHE A 183 -30.61 4.98 -5.24
N ARG A 184 -31.30 5.79 -6.05
CA ARG A 184 -32.46 5.33 -6.83
C ARG A 184 -32.14 5.31 -8.32
N THR A 185 -32.47 4.22 -8.98
CA THR A 185 -32.35 4.07 -10.44
C THR A 185 -33.70 3.64 -11.03
N ARG A 186 -34.31 4.44 -11.91
CA ARG A 186 -35.58 4.10 -12.60
C ARG A 186 -36.70 3.57 -11.67
N GLY A 187 -36.81 4.13 -10.47
CA GLY A 187 -37.80 3.72 -9.46
C GLY A 187 -37.35 2.60 -8.50
N GLU A 188 -36.21 1.96 -8.77
CA GLU A 188 -35.62 0.95 -7.88
C GLU A 188 -34.68 1.60 -6.87
N GLN A 189 -34.83 1.26 -5.58
CA GLN A 189 -33.90 1.62 -4.52
C GLN A 189 -32.81 0.55 -4.39
N ILE A 190 -31.56 1.00 -4.23
CA ILE A 190 -30.38 0.20 -3.91
C ILE A 190 -29.77 0.79 -2.65
N ASP A 191 -29.50 -0.05 -1.65
CA ASP A 191 -29.06 0.38 -0.31
C ASP A 191 -27.61 0.92 -0.32
N GLY A 192 -26.85 0.59 -1.36
CA GLY A 192 -25.56 1.21 -1.65
C GLY A 192 -24.73 0.41 -2.64
N ALA A 193 -23.48 0.81 -2.81
CA ALA A 193 -22.49 0.00 -3.51
C ALA A 193 -21.12 0.13 -2.84
N VAL A 194 -20.26 -0.85 -3.07
CA VAL A 194 -18.86 -0.81 -2.62
C VAL A 194 -17.96 -1.21 -3.76
N LYS A 195 -16.82 -0.53 -3.89
CA LYS A 195 -15.74 -0.93 -4.79
C LYS A 195 -14.77 -1.83 -4.04
N PHE A 196 -14.63 -3.07 -4.50
CA PHE A 196 -13.73 -4.07 -3.95
C PHE A 196 -12.97 -4.75 -5.08
N ASP A 197 -11.64 -4.84 -4.95
CA ASP A 197 -10.74 -5.43 -5.95
C ASP A 197 -10.97 -4.92 -7.39
N GLY A 198 -11.10 -3.59 -7.54
CA GLY A 198 -11.34 -2.95 -8.84
C GLY A 198 -12.78 -3.01 -9.35
N GLU A 199 -13.65 -3.82 -8.74
CA GLU A 199 -15.01 -4.12 -9.20
C GLU A 199 -16.06 -3.47 -8.30
N HIS A 200 -17.24 -3.14 -8.85
CA HIS A 200 -18.35 -2.57 -8.09
C HIS A 200 -19.36 -3.66 -7.69
N TYR A 201 -19.66 -3.71 -6.39
CA TYR A 201 -20.66 -4.59 -5.81
C TYR A 201 -21.82 -3.76 -5.29
N LEU A 202 -23.03 -4.02 -5.79
CA LEU A 202 -24.25 -3.45 -5.21
C LEU A 202 -24.52 -4.12 -3.86
N ILE A 203 -25.05 -3.39 -2.90
CA ILE A 203 -25.37 -3.89 -1.56
C ILE A 203 -26.88 -3.81 -1.36
N GLU A 204 -27.45 -4.87 -0.81
CA GLU A 204 -28.80 -4.89 -0.25
C GLU A 204 -28.72 -5.50 1.16
N ALA A 205 -29.36 -4.86 2.13
CA ALA A 205 -29.33 -5.26 3.52
C ALA A 205 -30.75 -5.54 4.04
N LYS A 206 -30.94 -6.71 4.66
CA LYS A 206 -32.23 -7.11 5.24
C LYS A 206 -32.09 -7.56 6.68
N TRP A 207 -33.01 -7.06 7.51
CA TRP A 207 -33.19 -7.47 8.90
C TRP A 207 -34.59 -8.06 9.11
N GLN A 208 -34.82 -9.21 8.50
CA GLN A 208 -36.07 -9.97 8.55
C GLN A 208 -35.76 -11.47 8.72
N ASP A 209 -36.79 -12.28 9.00
CA ASP A 209 -36.61 -13.73 9.13
C ASP A 209 -36.13 -14.38 7.83
N LYS A 210 -35.44 -15.52 7.95
CA LYS A 210 -34.84 -16.25 6.81
C LYS A 210 -35.83 -16.49 5.67
N ALA A 211 -37.07 -16.87 5.99
CA ALA A 211 -38.09 -17.16 4.99
C ALA A 211 -38.54 -15.90 4.24
N ALA A 212 -38.68 -14.77 4.94
CA ALA A 212 -39.07 -13.49 4.35
C ALA A 212 -37.98 -12.90 3.45
N ALA A 213 -36.71 -13.25 3.68
CA ALA A 213 -35.59 -12.80 2.85
C ALA A 213 -35.56 -13.39 1.44
N ASN A 214 -36.18 -14.56 1.22
CA ASN A 214 -36.08 -15.27 -0.05
C ASN A 214 -36.59 -14.42 -1.25
N GLU A 215 -37.75 -13.77 -1.11
CA GLU A 215 -38.30 -12.93 -2.19
C GLU A 215 -37.37 -11.75 -2.51
N SER A 216 -36.88 -11.07 -1.47
CA SER A 216 -35.94 -9.95 -1.63
C SER A 216 -34.65 -10.37 -2.31
N VAL A 217 -34.16 -11.59 -2.03
CA VAL A 217 -32.97 -12.15 -2.66
C VAL A 217 -33.18 -12.34 -4.17
N TYR A 218 -34.31 -12.90 -4.61
CA TYR A 218 -34.60 -13.07 -6.03
C TYR A 218 -34.76 -11.73 -6.75
N GLN A 219 -35.47 -10.78 -6.13
CA GLN A 219 -35.61 -9.43 -6.67
C GLN A 219 -34.23 -8.76 -6.83
N PHE A 220 -33.36 -8.89 -5.82
CA PHE A 220 -32.00 -8.36 -5.91
C PHE A 220 -31.17 -9.05 -6.99
N ALA A 221 -31.20 -10.37 -7.10
CA ALA A 221 -30.49 -11.10 -8.14
C ALA A 221 -30.90 -10.64 -9.56
N ALA A 222 -32.20 -10.45 -9.80
CA ALA A 222 -32.70 -9.91 -11.06
C ALA A 222 -32.19 -8.46 -11.32
N LYS A 223 -32.15 -7.61 -10.29
CA LYS A 223 -31.56 -6.26 -10.40
C LYS A 223 -30.08 -6.32 -10.81
N ILE A 224 -29.31 -7.25 -10.24
CA ILE A 224 -27.89 -7.45 -10.55
C ILE A 224 -27.71 -7.88 -12.01
N GLU A 225 -28.53 -8.81 -12.50
CA GLU A 225 -28.45 -9.30 -13.89
C GLU A 225 -28.65 -8.19 -14.93
N GLY A 226 -29.47 -7.18 -14.61
CA GLY A 226 -29.70 -6.02 -15.46
C GLY A 226 -28.55 -5.01 -15.52
N LYS A 227 -27.42 -5.23 -14.82
CA LYS A 227 -26.26 -4.32 -14.82
C LYS A 227 -25.09 -4.87 -15.64
N MET A 228 -24.32 -3.97 -16.24
CA MET A 228 -23.05 -4.31 -16.90
C MET A 228 -22.08 -4.89 -15.86
N TYR A 229 -21.69 -6.16 -16.04
CA TYR A 229 -20.89 -6.93 -15.09
C TYR A 229 -21.43 -6.89 -13.65
N GLY A 230 -22.76 -6.93 -13.48
CA GLY A 230 -23.38 -6.81 -12.16
C GLY A 230 -22.84 -7.82 -11.15
N ARG A 231 -22.47 -7.31 -9.97
CA ARG A 231 -22.10 -8.08 -8.79
C ARG A 231 -22.86 -7.55 -7.58
N GLY A 232 -23.21 -8.44 -6.67
CA GLY A 232 -24.02 -8.12 -5.51
C GLY A 232 -23.45 -8.69 -4.21
N LEU A 233 -23.66 -7.95 -3.13
CA LEU A 233 -23.53 -8.41 -1.76
C LEU A 233 -24.91 -8.34 -1.14
N PHE A 234 -25.46 -9.49 -0.77
CA PHE A 234 -26.71 -9.56 -0.04
C PHE A 234 -26.42 -9.84 1.42
N VAL A 235 -26.83 -8.91 2.28
CA VAL A 235 -26.62 -8.99 3.72
C VAL A 235 -27.94 -9.34 4.40
N SER A 236 -28.01 -10.49 5.07
CA SER A 236 -29.19 -10.92 5.84
C SER A 236 -28.78 -11.27 7.26
N ILE A 237 -29.20 -10.47 8.25
CA ILE A 237 -28.74 -10.65 9.64
C ILE A 237 -29.12 -12.02 10.20
N ASN A 238 -30.31 -12.50 9.87
CA ASN A 238 -30.79 -13.80 10.31
C ASN A 238 -30.33 -14.95 9.40
N GLY A 239 -29.49 -14.69 8.39
CA GLY A 239 -28.97 -15.68 7.44
C GLY A 239 -29.96 -16.03 6.32
N PHE A 240 -29.75 -17.19 5.70
CA PHE A 240 -30.43 -17.62 4.47
C PHE A 240 -31.00 -19.03 4.61
N SER A 241 -32.03 -19.35 3.82
CA SER A 241 -32.58 -20.70 3.72
C SER A 241 -31.81 -21.55 2.70
N GLU A 242 -31.78 -22.88 2.86
CA GLU A 242 -31.08 -23.74 1.90
C GLU A 242 -31.70 -23.65 0.50
N ASN A 243 -33.04 -23.60 0.44
CA ASN A 243 -33.79 -23.51 -0.80
C ASN A 243 -33.39 -22.32 -1.67
N VAL A 244 -33.20 -21.13 -1.07
CA VAL A 244 -32.81 -19.94 -1.85
C VAL A 244 -31.37 -20.04 -2.36
N ILE A 245 -30.48 -20.67 -1.60
CA ILE A 245 -29.09 -20.90 -2.00
C ILE A 245 -29.05 -21.89 -3.16
N SER A 246 -29.71 -23.04 -3.02
CA SER A 246 -29.75 -24.08 -4.06
C SER A 246 -30.38 -23.56 -5.35
N SER A 247 -31.44 -22.74 -5.28
CA SER A 247 -32.08 -22.17 -6.45
C SER A 247 -31.16 -21.23 -7.24
N LEU A 248 -30.43 -20.34 -6.55
CA LEU A 248 -29.51 -19.41 -7.20
C LEU A 248 -28.29 -20.10 -7.82
N VAL A 249 -27.74 -21.11 -7.13
CA VAL A 249 -26.60 -21.87 -7.63
C VAL A 249 -27.01 -22.72 -8.84
N ALA A 250 -28.17 -23.38 -8.80
CA ALA A 250 -28.68 -24.19 -9.92
C ALA A 250 -28.99 -23.35 -11.17
N GLY A 251 -29.44 -22.11 -10.99
CA GLY A 251 -29.70 -21.16 -12.08
C GLY A 251 -28.44 -20.62 -12.79
N LYS A 252 -27.22 -20.95 -12.32
CA LYS A 252 -25.92 -20.46 -12.83
C LYS A 252 -25.71 -18.94 -12.79
N ALA A 253 -26.56 -18.19 -12.10
CA ALA A 253 -26.45 -16.74 -11.92
C ALA A 253 -25.65 -16.37 -10.66
N ILE A 254 -24.45 -16.93 -10.50
CA ILE A 254 -23.58 -16.62 -9.34
C ILE A 254 -22.95 -15.24 -9.53
N LYS A 255 -23.75 -14.21 -9.22
CA LYS A 255 -23.31 -12.81 -9.20
C LYS A 255 -23.46 -12.19 -7.81
N THR A 256 -24.04 -12.93 -6.86
CA THR A 256 -24.36 -12.43 -5.52
C THR A 256 -23.63 -13.27 -4.47
N ILE A 257 -22.93 -12.60 -3.57
CA ILE A 257 -22.28 -13.19 -2.39
C ILE A 257 -23.16 -12.93 -1.16
N PHE A 258 -23.30 -13.94 -0.30
CA PHE A 258 -24.11 -13.86 0.91
C PHE A 258 -23.27 -13.60 2.16
N ILE A 259 -23.76 -12.66 2.96
CA ILE A 259 -23.18 -12.23 4.23
C ILE A 259 -24.29 -12.27 5.28
N ASP A 260 -24.03 -12.88 6.43
CA ASP A 260 -24.98 -12.90 7.55
C ASP A 260 -24.50 -12.09 8.76
N GLY A 261 -25.32 -12.04 9.81
CA GLY A 261 -24.96 -11.36 11.05
C GLY A 261 -23.73 -11.95 11.75
N ALA A 262 -23.45 -13.25 11.57
CA ALA A 262 -22.27 -13.90 12.12
C ALA A 262 -20.99 -13.50 11.36
N ASP A 263 -21.07 -13.33 10.04
CA ASP A 263 -19.98 -12.74 9.27
C ASP A 263 -19.69 -11.31 9.75
N LEU A 264 -20.74 -10.49 9.90
CA LEU A 264 -20.59 -9.10 10.37
C LEU A 264 -19.99 -9.04 11.77
N ILE A 265 -20.40 -9.89 12.72
CA ILE A 265 -19.83 -9.84 14.07
C ILE A 265 -18.33 -10.17 14.04
N THR A 266 -17.88 -11.13 13.21
CA THR A 266 -16.44 -11.43 13.10
C THR A 266 -15.63 -10.26 12.56
N VAL A 267 -16.22 -9.46 11.66
CA VAL A 267 -15.60 -8.23 11.15
C VAL A 267 -15.56 -7.13 12.22
N LEU A 268 -16.69 -6.91 12.91
CA LEU A 268 -16.82 -5.91 13.96
C LEU A 268 -15.98 -6.24 15.21
N GLU A 269 -15.66 -7.52 15.42
CA GLU A 269 -14.73 -7.98 16.46
C GLU A 269 -13.26 -7.92 16.04
N GLY A 270 -12.97 -7.62 14.77
CA GLY A 270 -11.61 -7.59 14.24
C GLY A 270 -10.98 -8.98 14.09
N ILE A 271 -11.76 -10.06 14.12
CA ILE A 271 -11.28 -11.43 13.87
C ILE A 271 -10.81 -11.58 12.42
N ILE A 272 -11.52 -10.93 11.49
CA ILE A 272 -11.18 -10.85 10.07
C ILE A 272 -11.54 -9.46 9.55
N SER A 273 -10.73 -8.89 8.66
CA SER A 273 -11.10 -7.62 8.02
C SER A 273 -12.27 -7.83 7.04
N LEU A 274 -13.05 -6.79 6.75
CA LEU A 274 -14.12 -6.90 5.75
C LEU A 274 -13.54 -7.28 4.38
N SER A 275 -12.39 -6.71 4.02
CA SER A 275 -11.69 -7.00 2.77
C SER A 275 -11.28 -8.47 2.67
N ASP A 276 -10.72 -9.05 3.74
CA ASP A 276 -10.36 -10.47 3.76
C ASP A 276 -11.59 -11.37 3.72
N MET A 277 -12.67 -10.99 4.40
CA MET A 277 -13.94 -11.72 4.35
C MET A 277 -14.50 -11.75 2.92
N LEU A 278 -14.51 -10.60 2.24
CA LEU A 278 -14.94 -10.47 0.85
C LEU A 278 -14.05 -11.28 -0.09
N ASP A 279 -12.73 -11.19 0.05
CA ASP A 279 -11.77 -11.96 -0.75
C ASP A 279 -12.06 -13.47 -0.65
N ARG A 280 -12.17 -13.99 0.58
CA ARG A 280 -12.43 -15.42 0.81
C ARG A 280 -13.76 -15.87 0.23
N LYS A 281 -14.82 -15.09 0.41
CA LYS A 281 -16.16 -15.41 -0.12
C LYS A 281 -16.21 -15.32 -1.64
N VAL A 282 -15.61 -14.29 -2.24
CA VAL A 282 -15.50 -14.13 -3.70
C VAL A 282 -14.71 -15.28 -4.30
N LYS A 283 -13.56 -15.63 -3.71
CA LYS A 283 -12.75 -16.77 -4.12
C LYS A 283 -13.54 -18.07 -4.07
N ALA A 284 -14.29 -18.32 -2.99
CA ALA A 284 -15.11 -19.52 -2.87
C ALA A 284 -16.21 -19.59 -3.94
N ALA A 285 -16.87 -18.47 -4.23
CA ALA A 285 -17.88 -18.40 -5.29
C ALA A 285 -17.27 -18.64 -6.67
N GLN A 286 -16.14 -18.00 -6.98
CA GLN A 286 -15.49 -18.12 -8.29
C GLN A 286 -14.85 -19.49 -8.54
N THR A 287 -14.30 -20.12 -7.49
CA THR A 287 -13.54 -21.38 -7.64
C THR A 287 -14.37 -22.63 -7.36
N LYS A 288 -15.40 -22.54 -6.51
CA LYS A 288 -16.20 -23.70 -6.05
C LYS A 288 -17.70 -23.51 -6.26
N GLY A 289 -18.15 -22.34 -6.74
CA GLY A 289 -19.58 -22.02 -6.84
C GLY A 289 -20.26 -21.79 -5.48
N LEU A 290 -19.50 -21.63 -4.40
CA LEU A 290 -20.04 -21.47 -3.05
C LEU A 290 -20.25 -20.00 -2.71
N ILE A 291 -21.51 -19.57 -2.67
CA ILE A 291 -21.89 -18.16 -2.41
C ILE A 291 -22.11 -17.84 -0.93
N TYR A 292 -22.21 -18.88 -0.08
CA TYR A 292 -22.51 -18.74 1.35
C TYR A 292 -21.60 -19.64 2.21
N ILE A 293 -20.41 -19.11 2.51
CA ILE A 293 -19.41 -19.75 3.36
C ILE A 293 -19.14 -18.92 4.61
N ASP A 294 -18.64 -19.58 5.65
CA ASP A 294 -18.01 -18.95 6.80
C ASP A 294 -16.61 -18.48 6.40
N ALA A 295 -16.37 -17.17 6.51
CA ALA A 295 -15.12 -16.60 6.04
C ALA A 295 -13.92 -16.97 6.92
N VAL A 296 -14.12 -17.32 8.18
CA VAL A 296 -13.04 -17.67 9.10
C VAL A 296 -12.57 -19.11 8.84
N THR A 297 -13.51 -20.04 8.72
CA THR A 297 -13.27 -21.49 8.60
C THR A 297 -13.25 -21.99 7.15
N GLY A 298 -13.81 -21.23 6.21
CA GLY A 298 -13.96 -21.62 4.80
C GLY A 298 -15.01 -22.71 4.55
N LYS A 299 -15.78 -23.10 5.58
CA LYS A 299 -16.84 -24.11 5.46
C LYS A 299 -18.12 -23.49 4.89
N GLU A 300 -18.86 -24.27 4.12
CA GLU A 300 -20.20 -23.89 3.70
C GLU A 300 -21.12 -23.75 4.92
N LYS A 301 -21.93 -22.69 4.95
CA LYS A 301 -22.88 -22.44 6.05
C LYS A 301 -24.19 -23.22 5.91
N VAL A 302 -24.28 -24.03 4.86
CA VAL A 302 -25.40 -24.94 4.58
C VAL A 302 -24.98 -26.32 5.09
N GLY A 303 -25.65 -26.80 6.14
CA GLY A 303 -25.37 -28.10 6.73
C GLY A 303 -26.14 -29.17 5.97
N ARG A 304 -25.41 -30.16 5.42
CA ARG A 304 -25.97 -31.37 4.79
C ARG A 304 -27.24 -31.86 5.50
N PRO A 305 -28.29 -32.31 4.77
CA PRO A 305 -29.34 -33.09 5.40
C PRO A 305 -28.69 -34.33 6.03
N SER A 306 -28.91 -34.50 7.33
CA SER A 306 -28.70 -35.76 8.04
C SER A 306 -29.53 -36.87 7.41
#